data_AF-M5Q1G6-F1
#
_entry.id   AF-M5Q1G6-F1
#
_cell.length_a   1.000
_cell.length_b   1.000
_cell.length_c   1.000
_cell.angle_alpha   90.00
_cell.angle_beta   90.00
_cell.angle_gamma   90.00
#
_symmetry.space_group_name_H-M   'P 1'
#
loop_
_entity.id
_entity.type
_entity.pdbx_description
1 polymer ?
#
loop_
_entity_poly.entity_id
_entity_poly.type
_entity_poly.pdbx_seq_one_letter_code
_entity_poly.pdbx_strand_id
1 'polypeptide(L)'
;MEKRFWRMKPAEAMAFVQTYGEGRWQEKIAEDRRHAAEEFADMPNPWLEGGIDPERQRLISELAPEVAESMRREAEDMRRRLA
;
A
#
# COMPACT_ATOMS: atom_id res chain seq x y z
N MET A 1 -12.68 -10.36 7.00
CA MET A 1 -12.35 -9.06 6.37
C MET A 1 -11.96 -9.36 4.94
N GLU A 2 -12.59 -8.73 3.96
CA GLU A 2 -12.25 -8.94 2.55
C GLU A 2 -10.83 -8.41 2.26
N LYS A 3 -10.06 -9.08 1.39
CA LYS A 3 -8.71 -8.61 1.05
C LYS A 3 -8.79 -7.28 0.29
N ARG A 4 -7.86 -6.37 0.56
CA ARG A 4 -7.62 -5.18 -0.27
C ARG A 4 -7.16 -5.58 -1.67
N PHE A 5 -7.53 -4.81 -2.70
CA PHE A 5 -7.22 -5.15 -4.10
C PHE A 5 -5.71 -5.34 -4.34
N TRP A 6 -4.86 -4.53 -3.69
CA TRP A 6 -3.41 -4.65 -3.80
C TRP A 6 -2.81 -5.89 -3.09
N ARG A 7 -3.63 -6.63 -2.33
CA ARG A 7 -3.26 -7.92 -1.72
C ARG A 7 -3.88 -9.11 -2.44
N MET A 8 -4.68 -8.87 -3.48
CA MET A 8 -5.33 -9.92 -4.25
C MET A 8 -4.41 -10.43 -5.37
N LYS A 9 -4.30 -11.74 -5.50
CA LYS A 9 -3.67 -12.36 -6.67
C LYS A 9 -4.54 -12.10 -7.92
N PRO A 10 -3.97 -12.14 -9.14
CA PRO A 10 -4.74 -11.97 -10.37
C PRO A 10 -5.96 -12.90 -10.47
N ALA A 11 -5.81 -14.17 -10.05
CA ALA A 11 -6.93 -15.13 -10.03
C ALA A 11 -8.05 -14.73 -9.06
N GLU A 12 -7.72 -14.11 -7.92
CA GLU A 12 -8.72 -13.63 -6.94
C GLU A 12 -9.45 -12.40 -7.49
N ALA A 13 -8.74 -11.48 -8.15
CA ALA A 13 -9.36 -10.34 -8.81
C ALA A 13 -10.29 -10.78 -9.96
N MET A 14 -9.84 -11.74 -10.78
CA MET A 14 -10.68 -12.33 -11.83
C MET A 14 -11.93 -13.01 -11.26
N ALA A 15 -11.78 -13.82 -10.21
CA ALA A 15 -12.91 -14.47 -9.56
C ALA A 15 -13.91 -13.45 -8.97
N PHE A 16 -13.41 -12.34 -8.42
CA PHE A 16 -14.25 -11.25 -7.94
C PHE A 16 -15.06 -10.61 -9.07
N VAL A 17 -14.40 -10.26 -10.18
CA VAL A 17 -15.07 -9.69 -11.36
C VAL A 17 -16.10 -10.66 -11.94
N GLN A 18 -15.79 -11.96 -12.02
CA GLN A 18 -16.73 -12.97 -12.51
C GLN A 18 -17.95 -13.13 -11.60
N THR A 19 -17.78 -12.98 -10.29
CA THR A 19 -18.85 -13.18 -9.30
C THR A 19 -19.73 -11.94 -9.14
N TYR A 20 -19.12 -10.75 -9.10
CA TYR A 20 -19.79 -9.50 -8.71
C TYR A 20 -19.88 -8.48 -9.84
N GLY A 21 -19.22 -8.72 -10.97
CA GLY A 21 -19.18 -7.82 -12.12
C GLY A 21 -18.12 -6.72 -12.02
N GLU A 22 -17.81 -6.13 -13.18
CA GLU A 22 -16.80 -5.07 -13.30
C GLU A 22 -17.15 -3.81 -12.50
N GLY A 23 -18.44 -3.45 -12.42
CA GLY A 23 -18.89 -2.28 -11.65
C GLY A 23 -18.52 -2.38 -10.17
N ARG A 24 -18.80 -3.53 -9.54
CA ARG A 24 -18.43 -3.80 -8.14
C ARG A 24 -16.92 -3.84 -7.94
N TRP A 25 -16.17 -4.28 -8.94
CA TRP A 25 -14.71 -4.27 -8.89
C TRP A 25 -14.14 -2.83 -8.87
N GLN A 26 -14.70 -1.92 -9.68
CA GLN A 26 -14.30 -0.51 -9.65
C GLN A 26 -14.65 0.16 -8.31
N GLU A 27 -15.84 -0.11 -7.77
CA GLU A 27 -16.24 0.37 -6.44
C GLU A 27 -15.27 -0.09 -5.35
N LYS A 28 -14.90 -1.37 -5.38
CA LYS A 28 -13.90 -1.95 -4.46
C LYS A 28 -12.55 -1.25 -4.56
N ILE A 29 -12.01 -1.07 -5.77
CA ILE A 29 -10.73 -0.36 -5.96
C ILE A 29 -10.82 1.05 -5.38
N ALA A 30 -11.93 1.76 -5.63
CA ALA A 30 -12.12 3.12 -5.14
C ALA A 30 -12.27 3.20 -3.61
N GLU A 31 -12.93 2.21 -2.99
CA GLU A 31 -13.01 2.09 -1.53
C GLU A 31 -11.64 1.79 -0.93
N ASP A 32 -10.96 0.76 -1.43
CA ASP A 32 -9.65 0.35 -0.94
C ASP A 32 -8.64 1.50 -1.05
N ARG A 33 -8.60 2.23 -2.18
CA ARG A 33 -7.73 3.41 -2.34
C ARG A 33 -7.99 4.48 -1.29
N ARG A 34 -9.24 4.68 -0.86
CA ARG A 34 -9.58 5.66 0.19
C ARG A 34 -9.01 5.29 1.56
N HIS A 35 -8.79 4.00 1.81
CA HIS A 35 -8.23 3.51 3.08
C HIS A 35 -6.72 3.24 3.02
N ALA A 36 -6.11 3.34 1.83
CA ALA A 36 -4.70 3.01 1.64
C ALA A 36 -3.77 3.80 2.56
N ALA A 37 -3.96 5.12 2.66
CA ALA A 37 -3.11 5.99 3.47
C ALA A 37 -3.13 5.61 4.95
N GLU A 38 -4.32 5.42 5.52
CA GLU A 38 -4.50 5.00 6.92
C GLU A 38 -3.84 3.65 7.18
N GLU A 39 -4.10 2.65 6.33
CA GLU A 39 -3.50 1.33 6.51
C GLU A 39 -1.98 1.33 6.36
N PHE A 40 -1.43 2.11 5.44
CA PHE A 40 0.02 2.17 5.25
C PHE A 40 0.72 2.94 6.37
N ALA A 41 0.08 3.96 6.95
CA ALA A 41 0.65 4.71 8.06
C ALA A 41 0.91 3.83 9.30
N ASP A 42 0.09 2.79 9.52
CA ASP A 42 0.23 1.84 10.61
C ASP A 42 1.27 0.72 10.34
N MET A 43 1.82 0.64 9.13
CA MET A 43 2.78 -0.40 8.76
C MET A 43 4.22 0.01 9.10
N PRO A 44 5.12 -0.96 9.36
CA PRO A 44 6.55 -0.69 9.48
C PRO A 44 7.08 0.05 8.25
N ASN A 45 7.86 1.10 8.50
CA ASN A 45 8.44 1.95 7.48
C ASN A 45 9.40 1.15 6.58
N PRO A 46 9.08 0.97 5.28
CA PRO A 46 9.89 0.14 4.40
C PRO A 46 11.16 0.83 3.88
N TRP A 47 11.48 2.05 4.32
CA TRP A 47 12.74 2.74 3.99
C TRP A 47 13.81 2.61 5.08
N LEU A 48 13.52 2.00 6.23
CA LEU A 48 14.48 1.79 7.32
C LEU A 48 15.32 0.51 7.12
N GLU A 49 16.60 0.55 7.55
CA GLU A 49 17.50 -0.61 7.51
C GLU A 49 16.96 -1.75 8.39
N GLY A 50 16.83 -2.96 7.82
CA GLY A 50 16.17 -4.11 8.45
C GLY A 50 14.73 -4.38 7.94
N GLY A 51 14.18 -3.46 7.14
CA GLY A 51 12.83 -3.58 6.55
C GLY A 51 12.72 -3.05 5.12
N ILE A 52 13.84 -2.90 4.39
CA ILE A 52 13.84 -2.41 3.01
C ILE A 52 13.06 -3.38 2.11
N ASP A 53 11.92 -2.90 1.60
CA ASP A 53 11.00 -3.66 0.76
C ASP A 53 10.61 -2.81 -0.46
N PRO A 54 11.32 -2.96 -1.61
CA PRO A 54 11.07 -2.14 -2.80
C PRO A 54 9.66 -2.27 -3.35
N GLU A 55 9.04 -3.45 -3.21
CA GLU A 55 7.66 -3.68 -3.67
C GLU A 55 6.68 -2.86 -2.84
N ARG A 56 6.84 -2.89 -1.51
CA ARG A 56 6.02 -2.08 -0.61
C ARG A 56 6.28 -0.59 -0.77
N GLN A 57 7.52 -0.16 -0.95
CA GLN A 57 7.86 1.24 -1.22
C GLN A 57 7.13 1.76 -2.47
N ARG A 58 7.14 0.97 -3.56
CA ARG A 58 6.43 1.29 -4.79
C ARG A 58 4.93 1.34 -4.56
N LEU A 59 4.38 0.34 -3.88
CA LEU A 59 2.94 0.25 -3.61
C LEU A 59 2.44 1.45 -2.80
N ILE A 60 3.12 1.80 -1.70
CA ILE A 60 2.77 2.97 -0.88
C ILE A 60 2.92 4.24 -1.70
N SER A 61 3.97 4.37 -2.52
CA SER A 61 4.14 5.57 -3.37
C SER A 61 3.02 5.74 -4.41
N GLU A 62 2.48 4.64 -4.94
CA GLU A 62 1.38 4.67 -5.93
C GLU A 62 0.01 4.93 -5.29
N LEU A 63 -0.20 4.47 -4.05
CA LEU A 63 -1.52 4.47 -3.41
C LEU A 63 -1.69 5.50 -2.29
N ALA A 64 -0.60 5.93 -1.65
CA ALA A 64 -0.58 6.89 -0.54
C ALA A 64 0.74 7.71 -0.58
N PRO A 65 0.92 8.57 -1.59
CA PRO A 65 2.18 9.27 -1.84
C PRO A 65 2.63 10.16 -0.66
N GLU A 66 1.69 10.75 0.08
CA GLU A 66 1.96 11.53 1.29
C GLU A 66 2.54 10.68 2.43
N VAL A 67 2.05 9.45 2.59
CA VAL A 67 2.58 8.48 3.57
C VAL A 67 3.99 8.05 3.16
N ALA A 68 4.19 7.77 1.87
CA ALA A 68 5.52 7.44 1.34
C ALA A 68 6.52 8.58 1.58
N GLU A 69 6.13 9.83 1.38
CA GLU A 69 7.00 10.98 1.66
C GLU A 69 7.34 11.12 3.14
N SER A 70 6.34 10.99 4.02
CA SER A 70 6.56 11.03 5.47
C SER A 70 7.54 9.93 5.93
N MET A 71 7.33 8.69 5.48
CA MET A 71 8.19 7.56 5.81
C MET A 71 9.62 7.73 5.27
N ARG A 72 9.78 8.28 4.06
CA ARG A 72 11.11 8.58 3.51
C ARG A 72 11.86 9.60 4.37
N ARG A 73 11.19 10.69 4.78
CA ARG A 73 11.79 11.72 5.64
C ARG A 73 12.22 11.14 6.99
N GLU A 74 11.38 10.33 7.61
CA GLU A 74 11.73 9.63 8.86
C GLU A 74 12.99 8.76 8.71
N ALA A 75 13.08 8.00 7.61
CA ALA A 75 14.24 7.15 7.34
C ALA A 75 15.53 7.96 7.09
N GLU A 76 15.44 9.07 6.36
CA GLU A 76 16.55 10.00 6.16
C GLU A 76 17.02 10.62 7.48
N ASP A 77 16.08 11.07 8.32
CA ASP A 77 16.39 11.64 9.63
C ASP A 77 17.05 10.62 10.56
N MET A 78 16.60 9.37 10.55
CA MET A 78 17.23 8.30 11.33
C MET A 78 18.66 8.02 10.85
N ARG A 79 18.90 7.94 9.53
CA ARG A 79 20.25 7.77 8.97
C ARG A 79 21.19 8.91 9.37
N ARG A 80 20.72 10.16 9.35
CA ARG A 80 21.51 11.33 9.78
C ARG A 80 21.90 11.28 11.25
N ARG A 81 21.08 10.67 12.12
CA ARG A 81 21.38 10.53 13.56
C ARG A 81 22.38 9.43 13.87
N LEU A 82 22.56 8.47 12.96
CA LEU A 82 23.45 7.32 13.13
C LEU A 82 24.82 7.50 12.46
N ALA A 83 24.97 8.50 11.60
CA ALA A 83 26.22 8.89 10.93
C ALA A 83 27.02 9.87 11.79
#